data_AF-A0A951X6W7-F1
#
_entry.id   AF-A0A951X6W7-F1
#
_cell.length_a   1.000
_cell.length_b   1.000
_cell.length_c   1.000
_cell.angle_alpha   90.00
_cell.angle_beta   90.00
_cell.angle_gamma   90.00
#
_symmetry.space_group_name_H-M   'P 1'
#
loop_
_entity.id
_entity.type
_entity.pdbx_description
1 polymer ?
#
loop_
_entity_poly.entity_id
_entity_poly.type
_entity_poly.pdbx_seq_one_letter_code
_entity_poly.pdbx_strand_id
1 'polypeptide(L)'
;MDNNKTRNTLFDAACLLIIGEIISLLAGKDFSWIVTIITAIEVVLFFILAFLARRNPYSSVLSALVLFVIISIVTASIKPAYLGGSIIIKIFILIYLVRSISDARELQKDLRSTGRESE
;
A
#
# COMPACT_ATOMS: atom_id res chain seq x y z
N MET A 1 -7.48 15.60 13.37
CA MET A 1 -7.47 14.12 13.21
C MET A 1 -6.00 13.70 13.20
N ASP A 2 -5.57 12.76 14.06
CA ASP A 2 -4.14 12.62 14.38
C ASP A 2 -3.30 12.15 13.18
N ASN A 3 -2.14 12.78 12.99
CA ASN A 3 -1.11 12.49 11.96
C ASN A 3 -0.67 10.99 11.93
N ASN A 4 -1.05 10.24 12.97
CA ASN A 4 -0.82 8.80 13.09
C ASN A 4 -1.76 7.96 12.22
N LYS A 5 -2.96 8.45 11.85
CA LYS A 5 -3.94 7.63 11.11
C LYS A 5 -3.46 7.24 9.70
N THR A 6 -3.00 8.19 8.89
CA THR A 6 -2.50 7.88 7.52
C THR A 6 -1.24 7.02 7.53
N ARG A 7 -0.34 7.26 8.49
CA ARG A 7 0.84 6.41 8.67
C ARG A 7 0.41 4.98 9.00
N ASN A 8 -0.50 4.82 9.96
CA ASN A 8 -1.07 3.52 10.29
C ASN A 8 -1.73 2.86 9.09
N THR A 9 -2.42 3.60 8.23
CA THR A 9 -3.05 3.02 7.03
C THR A 9 -2.01 2.42 6.07
N LEU A 10 -0.89 3.11 5.81
CA LEU A 10 0.16 2.57 4.93
C LEU A 10 0.90 1.39 5.58
N PHE A 11 1.11 1.42 6.90
CA PHE A 11 1.64 0.26 7.63
C PHE A 11 0.68 -0.93 7.61
N ASP A 12 -0.61 -0.69 7.77
CA ASP A 12 -1.63 -1.73 7.74
C ASP A 12 -1.74 -2.35 6.35
N ALA A 13 -1.71 -1.53 5.28
CA ALA A 13 -1.61 -2.02 3.91
C ALA A 13 -0.34 -2.87 3.67
N ALA A 14 0.81 -2.47 4.22
CA ALA A 14 2.04 -3.25 4.13
C ALA A 14 1.93 -4.58 4.91
N CYS A 15 1.31 -4.58 6.09
CA CYS A 15 1.03 -5.81 6.85
C CYS A 15 0.09 -6.75 6.09
N LEU A 16 -0.98 -6.21 5.48
CA LEU A 16 -1.90 -6.97 4.64
C LEU A 16 -1.20 -7.62 3.44
N LEU A 17 -0.25 -6.92 2.81
CA LEU A 17 0.58 -7.48 1.74
C LEU A 17 1.42 -8.67 2.23
N ILE A 18 2.09 -8.53 3.38
CA ILE A 18 2.90 -9.60 3.98
C ILE A 18 2.02 -10.81 4.33
N ILE A 19 0.87 -10.58 4.96
CA ILE A 19 -0.09 -11.64 5.30
C ILE A 19 -0.58 -12.35 4.03
N GLY A 20 -0.88 -11.59 2.98
CA GLY A 20 -1.27 -12.12 1.69
C GLY A 20 -0.21 -13.05 1.08
N GLU A 21 1.07 -12.65 1.14
CA GLU A 21 2.17 -13.50 0.69
C GLU A 21 2.32 -14.76 1.54
N ILE A 22 2.24 -14.67 2.87
CA ILE A 22 2.32 -15.83 3.76
C ILE A 22 1.22 -16.86 3.44
N ILE A 23 -0.01 -16.40 3.22
CA ILE A 23 -1.13 -17.28 2.82
C ILE A 23 -0.83 -17.93 1.46
N SER A 24 -0.30 -17.16 0.51
CA SER A 24 0.09 -17.66 -0.82
C SER A 24 1.18 -18.72 -0.74
N LEU A 25 2.17 -18.52 0.14
CA LEU A 25 3.24 -19.49 0.42
C LEU A 25 2.70 -20.78 1.02
N LEU A 26 1.82 -20.68 2.02
CA LEU A 26 1.21 -21.83 2.70
C LEU A 26 0.27 -22.63 1.78
N ALA A 27 -0.38 -21.97 0.82
CA ALA A 27 -1.24 -22.62 -0.17
C ALA A 27 -0.44 -23.49 -1.15
N GLY A 28 0.88 -23.31 -1.27
CA GLY A 28 1.84 -24.21 -1.93
C GLY A 28 1.70 -24.42 -3.45
N LYS A 29 0.57 -24.02 -4.04
CA LYS A 29 0.21 -24.35 -5.43
C LYS A 29 0.69 -23.35 -6.47
N ASP A 30 0.96 -22.10 -6.06
CA ASP A 30 1.23 -21.00 -6.99
C ASP A 30 2.60 -20.34 -6.80
N PHE A 31 3.41 -20.79 -5.82
CA PHE A 31 4.69 -20.17 -5.44
C PHE A 31 5.60 -19.80 -6.64
N SER A 32 6.17 -18.60 -6.60
CA SER A 32 7.06 -18.07 -7.63
C SER A 32 8.07 -17.13 -6.99
N TRP A 33 9.35 -17.52 -7.03
CA TRP A 33 10.46 -16.71 -6.50
C TRP A 33 10.49 -15.28 -7.04
N ILE A 34 10.18 -15.11 -8.34
CA ILE A 34 10.16 -13.80 -8.99
C ILE A 34 9.07 -12.92 -8.36
N VAL A 35 7.88 -13.47 -8.16
CA VAL A 35 6.75 -12.73 -7.58
C VAL A 35 7.00 -12.37 -6.13
N THR A 36 7.51 -13.32 -5.34
CA THR A 36 7.85 -13.07 -3.94
C THR A 36 8.91 -11.98 -3.77
N ILE A 37 9.94 -11.94 -4.63
CA ILE A 37 10.95 -10.87 -4.61
C ILE A 37 10.31 -9.51 -4.97
N ILE A 38 9.45 -9.48 -5.98
CA ILE A 38 8.73 -8.26 -6.37
C ILE A 38 7.86 -7.75 -5.22
N THR A 39 7.11 -8.64 -4.56
CA THR A 39 6.26 -8.27 -3.42
C THR A 39 7.09 -7.87 -2.21
N ALA A 40 8.26 -8.48 -1.97
CA ALA A 40 9.16 -8.02 -0.91
C ALA A 40 9.65 -6.58 -1.17
N ILE A 41 9.99 -6.25 -2.42
CA ILE A 41 10.35 -4.88 -2.82
C ILE A 41 9.16 -3.93 -2.65
N GLU A 42 7.96 -4.36 -3.04
CA GLU A 42 6.72 -3.60 -2.87
C GLU A 42 6.48 -3.22 -1.41
N VAL A 43 6.60 -4.20 -0.49
CA VAL A 43 6.45 -3.98 0.94
C VAL A 43 7.47 -2.94 1.42
N VAL A 44 8.74 -3.05 1.05
CA VAL A 44 9.78 -2.08 1.43
C VAL A 44 9.43 -0.67 0.92
N LEU A 45 8.96 -0.54 -0.31
CA LEU A 45 8.51 0.74 -0.88
C LEU A 45 7.32 1.31 -0.12
N PHE A 46 6.37 0.48 0.27
CA PHE A 46 5.24 0.87 1.12
C PHE A 46 5.68 1.39 2.49
N PHE A 47 6.65 0.73 3.13
CA PHE A 47 7.24 1.22 4.39
C PHE A 47 7.93 2.58 4.22
N ILE A 48 8.68 2.79 3.13
CA ILE A 48 9.30 4.08 2.82
C ILE A 48 8.24 5.16 2.62
N LEU A 49 7.18 4.86 1.87
CA LEU A 49 6.06 5.77 1.65
C LEU A 49 5.30 6.06 2.96
N ALA A 50 5.16 5.07 3.86
CA ALA A 50 4.56 5.25 5.18
C ALA A 50 5.37 6.24 6.04
N PHE A 51 6.71 6.22 5.94
CA PHE A 51 7.55 7.19 6.61
C PHE A 51 7.42 8.58 5.98
N LEU A 52 7.38 8.65 4.64
CA LEU A 52 7.26 9.89 3.89
C LEU A 52 5.87 10.57 4.07
N ALA A 53 4.85 9.78 4.38
CA ALA A 53 3.49 10.25 4.64
C ALA A 53 3.42 11.22 5.82
N ARG A 54 4.43 11.23 6.71
CA ARG A 54 4.52 12.22 7.80
C ARG A 54 4.66 13.66 7.30
N ARG A 55 5.30 13.86 6.14
CA ARG A 55 5.44 15.19 5.51
C ARG A 55 4.42 15.42 4.40
N ASN A 56 4.11 14.39 3.61
CA ASN A 56 3.23 14.50 2.45
C ASN A 56 2.23 13.33 2.37
N PRO A 57 1.22 13.30 3.25
CA PRO A 57 0.32 12.15 3.38
C PRO A 57 -0.40 11.81 2.08
N TYR A 58 -0.96 12.80 1.39
CA TYR A 58 -1.67 12.61 0.13
C TYR A 58 -0.79 12.04 -0.98
N SER A 59 0.39 12.62 -1.20
CA SER A 59 1.32 12.17 -2.25
C SER A 59 1.82 10.75 -1.97
N SER A 60 2.06 10.41 -0.70
CA SER A 60 2.52 9.07 -0.31
C SER A 60 1.45 8.00 -0.53
N VAL A 61 0.20 8.26 -0.12
CA VAL A 61 -0.92 7.32 -0.33
C VAL A 61 -1.23 7.16 -1.81
N LEU A 62 -1.27 8.25 -2.57
CA LEU A 62 -1.51 8.20 -4.01
C LEU A 62 -0.41 7.41 -4.72
N SER A 63 0.85 7.65 -4.36
CA SER A 63 1.97 6.88 -4.91
C SER A 63 1.87 5.40 -4.56
N ALA A 64 1.50 5.05 -3.32
CA ALA A 64 1.32 3.67 -2.89
C ALA A 64 0.22 2.96 -3.70
N LEU A 65 -0.92 3.63 -3.92
CA LEU A 65 -2.01 3.11 -4.74
C LEU A 65 -1.54 2.82 -6.17
N VAL A 66 -0.88 3.78 -6.81
CA VAL A 66 -0.37 3.61 -8.18
C VAL A 66 0.64 2.46 -8.25
N LEU A 67 1.56 2.41 -7.29
CA LEU A 67 2.59 1.37 -7.23
C LEU A 67 1.94 -0.02 -7.12
N PHE A 68 0.95 -0.17 -6.25
CA PHE A 68 0.24 -1.42 -6.02
C PHE A 68 -0.52 -1.91 -7.26
N VAL A 69 -1.15 -0.99 -7.99
CA VAL A 69 -1.85 -1.33 -9.24
C VAL A 69 -0.83 -1.79 -10.30
N ILE A 70 0.26 -1.05 -10.48
CA ILE A 70 1.31 -1.41 -11.46
C ILE A 70 1.90 -2.78 -11.13
N ILE A 71 2.32 -2.99 -9.88
CA ILE A 71 2.93 -4.24 -9.43
C ILE A 71 1.93 -5.39 -9.57
N SER A 72 0.65 -5.16 -9.26
CA SER A 72 -0.39 -6.17 -9.44
C SER A 72 -0.57 -6.57 -10.91
N ILE A 73 -0.53 -5.61 -11.84
CA ILE A 73 -0.62 -5.89 -13.29
C ILE A 73 0.63 -6.66 -13.75
N VAL A 74 1.84 -6.19 -13.39
CA VAL A 74 3.10 -6.86 -13.75
C VAL A 74 3.12 -8.31 -13.25
N THR A 75 2.71 -8.51 -12.00
CA THR A 75 2.62 -9.85 -11.41
C THR A 75 1.61 -10.74 -12.14
N ALA A 76 0.47 -10.16 -12.54
CA ALA A 76 -0.56 -10.86 -13.33
C ALA A 76 -0.06 -11.29 -14.70
N SER A 77 0.73 -10.43 -15.36
CA SER A 77 1.33 -10.73 -16.66
C SER A 77 2.38 -11.84 -16.58
N ILE A 78 3.11 -11.96 -15.46
CA ILE A 78 4.10 -13.02 -15.27
C ILE A 78 3.43 -14.36 -14.94
N LYS A 79 2.50 -14.37 -13.98
CA LYS A 79 1.87 -15.61 -13.51
C LYS A 79 0.41 -15.34 -13.07
N PRO A 80 -0.57 -15.43 -13.99
CA PRO A 80 -1.96 -15.09 -13.69
C PRO A 80 -2.59 -16.00 -12.62
N ALA A 81 -2.11 -17.24 -12.49
CA ALA A 81 -2.54 -18.16 -11.43
C ALA A 81 -2.22 -17.62 -10.01
N TYR A 82 -1.16 -16.81 -9.88
CA TYR A 82 -0.78 -16.15 -8.63
C TYR A 82 -1.80 -15.11 -8.15
N LEU A 83 -2.60 -14.56 -9.08
CA LEU A 83 -3.72 -13.68 -8.70
C LEU A 83 -4.81 -14.49 -7.99
N GLY A 84 -5.11 -15.71 -8.44
CA GLY A 84 -6.24 -16.49 -7.93
C GLY A 84 -6.20 -16.70 -6.40
N GLY A 85 -5.02 -16.99 -5.84
CA GLY A 85 -4.86 -17.23 -4.41
C GLY A 85 -4.87 -15.98 -3.53
N SER A 86 -4.49 -14.82 -4.09
CA SER A 86 -4.29 -13.58 -3.31
C SER A 86 -5.25 -12.44 -3.71
N ILE A 87 -6.15 -12.66 -4.68
CA ILE A 87 -7.02 -11.63 -5.25
C ILE A 87 -7.91 -10.97 -4.19
N ILE A 88 -8.42 -11.75 -3.23
CA ILE A 88 -9.29 -11.25 -2.16
C ILE A 88 -8.52 -10.24 -1.30
N ILE A 89 -7.28 -10.56 -0.90
CA ILE A 89 -6.42 -9.67 -0.13
C ILE A 89 -6.10 -8.40 -0.94
N LYS A 90 -5.82 -8.56 -2.24
CA LYS A 90 -5.53 -7.41 -3.11
C LYS A 90 -6.71 -6.45 -3.25
N ILE A 91 -7.93 -6.97 -3.36
CA ILE A 91 -9.15 -6.14 -3.39
C ILE A 91 -9.30 -5.39 -2.06
N PHE A 92 -9.08 -6.07 -0.93
CA PHE A 92 -9.09 -5.43 0.39
C PHE A 92 -8.08 -4.28 0.48
N ILE A 93 -6.84 -4.51 0.08
CA ILE A 93 -5.78 -3.49 0.06
C ILE A 93 -6.17 -2.31 -0.84
N LEU A 94 -6.73 -2.59 -2.03
CA LEU A 94 -7.17 -1.55 -2.96
C LEU A 94 -8.25 -0.66 -2.33
N ILE A 95 -9.29 -1.27 -1.75
CA ILE A 95 -10.37 -0.52 -1.08
C ILE A 95 -9.81 0.31 0.06
N TYR A 96 -8.89 -0.26 0.84
CA TYR A 96 -8.28 0.41 1.98
C TYR A 96 -7.45 1.62 1.55
N LEU A 97 -6.61 1.47 0.52
CA LEU A 97 -5.82 2.55 -0.06
C LEU A 97 -6.71 3.64 -0.66
N VAL A 98 -7.72 3.28 -1.46
CA VAL A 98 -8.66 4.25 -2.06
C VAL A 98 -9.38 5.06 -0.98
N ARG A 99 -9.88 4.39 0.07
CA ARG A 99 -10.54 5.08 1.18
C ARG A 99 -9.59 6.02 1.91
N SER A 100 -8.34 5.62 2.09
CA SER A 100 -7.32 6.43 2.75
C SER A 100 -6.87 7.66 1.97
N ILE A 101 -7.14 7.74 0.66
CA ILE A 101 -6.83 8.94 -0.15
C ILE A 101 -7.60 10.16 0.37
N SER A 102 -8.89 9.99 0.65
CA SER A 102 -9.73 11.07 1.17
C SER A 102 -9.21 11.56 2.52
N ASP A 103 -8.93 10.63 3.44
CA ASP A 103 -8.38 10.94 4.76
C ASP A 103 -7.01 11.65 4.66
N ALA A 104 -6.14 11.16 3.78
CA ALA A 104 -4.82 11.75 3.54
C ALA A 104 -4.89 13.15 2.92
N ARG A 105 -5.92 13.41 2.09
CA ARG A 105 -6.16 14.73 1.49
C ARG A 105 -6.60 15.74 2.55
N GLU A 106 -7.48 15.34 3.46
CA GLU A 106 -7.92 16.19 4.58
C GLU A 106 -6.74 16.53 5.50
N LEU A 107 -5.92 15.54 5.86
CA LEU A 107 -4.73 15.75 6.67
C LEU A 107 -3.69 16.65 5.99
N GLN A 108 -3.51 16.53 4.67
CA GLN A 108 -2.60 17.42 3.94
C GLN A 108 -3.10 18.88 3.95
N LYS A 109 -4.42 19.08 3.83
CA LYS A 109 -5.01 20.42 3.92
C LYS A 109 -4.80 21.04 5.30
N ASP A 110 -5.02 20.26 6.36
CA ASP A 110 -4.84 20.68 7.76
C ASP A 110 -3.38 21.09 8.04
N LEU A 111 -2.42 20.25 7.64
CA LEU A 111 -0.99 20.55 7.74
C LEU A 111 -0.61 21.83 6.98
N ARG A 112 -1.23 22.08 5.82
CA ARG A 112 -0.97 23.26 5.00
C ARG A 112 -1.61 24.53 5.59
N SER A 113 -2.75 24.44 6.27
CA SER A 113 -3.36 25.58 6.97
C SER A 113 -2.58 25.97 8.21
N THR A 114 -2.13 25.00 9.04
CA THR A 114 -1.34 25.31 10.24
C THR A 114 0.01 25.94 9.90
N GLY A 115 0.66 25.52 8.81
CA GLY A 115 1.91 26.15 8.36
C GLY A 115 1.76 27.62 7.93
N ARG A 116 0.55 28.08 7.59
CA ARG A 116 0.26 29.47 7.19
C ARG A 116 -0.12 30.39 8.34
N GLU A 117 -0.45 29.86 9.53
CA GLU A 117 -0.73 30.67 10.72
C GLU A 117 0.54 30.98 11.54
N SER A 118 1.65 30.32 11.21
CA SER A 118 2.97 30.51 11.80
C SER A 118 3.92 31.40 10.98
N GLU A 119 3.46 31.95 9.85
CA GLU A 119 4.13 32.98 9.04
C GLU A 119 3.43 34.34 9.21
#